data_AF-A0A8T1WNW8-F1
#
_entry.id   AF-A0A8T1WNW8-F1
#
_cell.length_a   1.000
_cell.length_b   1.000
_cell.length_c   1.000
_cell.angle_alpha   90.00
_cell.angle_beta   90.00
_cell.angle_gamma   90.00
#
_symmetry.space_group_name_H-M   'P 1'
#
loop_
_entity.id
_entity.type
_entity.pdbx_description
1 polymer ?
#
loop_
_entity_poly.entity_id
_entity_poly.type
_entity_poly.pdbx_seq_one_letter_code
_entity_poly.pdbx_strand_id
1 'polypeptide(L)'
;MDAQGGIGLHQQIPWNIPGDPAHFYKMTTYTPKPQMRNVVIMGRKTWESLPDKACPLPKRLNIILSRNPSYGQELPSDVKVTSSLHQAVNLARHDATVDRIIIIGGSAVYAEALCYEDCLMVHFSPSVSFEDPTSAHEEQQYLKLIRRILDQGVEREDRTGIGTRSVFGAHMRFSLRNNAFPLLTTKRVFWRGVAEELLWFISGDTNARTLQQKGIHIWDGNGSSEFLDSRGLHSREVGDLGPVYGFQWRHFGAKYTDMHADYSGQGIDQLAEVIRQLRESPTDRRIVLSAWNPTDLDAMALPPCHMFCQFYVARGELSCQVYQRSADMGLGVPFNIASYALLTRLVAQVTGMLSGELIHVIGDAHVYINHMKPLRQQLARAPRSFPTLRIKPGITSIDDFTFSDFELIDYQPHSAIRMEMAV
;
A
#
# COMPACT_ATOMS: atom_id res chain seq x y z
N MET A 1 14.83 14.08 11.80
CA MET A 1 14.56 15.17 12.77
C MET A 1 14.02 14.54 14.03
N ASP A 2 14.53 14.93 15.20
CA ASP A 2 13.99 14.47 16.49
C ASP A 2 12.70 15.19 16.89
N ALA A 3 12.09 14.78 18.00
CA ALA A 3 10.81 15.34 18.47
C ALA A 3 10.88 16.84 18.78
N GLN A 4 12.08 17.36 19.04
CA GLN A 4 12.34 18.75 19.40
C GLN A 4 12.80 19.58 18.20
N GLY A 5 12.75 19.02 16.99
CA GLY A 5 13.18 19.71 15.77
C GLY A 5 14.69 19.66 15.52
N GLY A 6 15.44 18.88 16.29
CA GLY A 6 16.87 18.65 16.09
C GLY A 6 17.13 17.90 14.79
N ILE A 7 18.22 18.28 14.10
CA ILE A 7 18.63 17.69 12.80
C ILE A 7 20.11 17.28 12.76
N GLY A 8 20.90 17.61 13.79
CA GLY A 8 22.33 17.40 13.82
C GLY A 8 22.93 17.69 15.19
N LEU A 9 24.01 16.99 15.55
CA LEU A 9 24.82 17.22 16.75
C LEU A 9 26.29 17.12 16.37
N HIS A 10 27.13 18.07 16.80
CA HIS A 10 28.57 18.11 16.47
C HIS A 10 28.90 17.94 14.97
N GLN A 11 28.11 18.55 14.08
CA GLN A 11 28.23 18.43 12.61
C GLN A 11 28.02 17.00 12.07
N GLN A 12 27.33 16.15 12.82
CA GLN A 12 26.96 14.81 12.40
C GLN A 12 25.46 14.59 12.56
N ILE A 13 24.95 13.57 11.88
CA ILE A 13 23.60 13.07 12.10
C ILE A 13 23.65 12.20 13.38
N PRO A 14 22.92 12.53 14.46
CA PRO A 14 23.08 11.87 15.75
C PRO A 14 22.35 10.52 15.85
N TRP A 15 21.79 10.02 14.74
CA TRP A 15 21.06 8.77 14.65
C TRP A 15 21.41 8.03 13.37
N ASN A 16 21.15 6.72 13.36
CA ASN A 16 21.25 5.87 12.19
C ASN A 16 19.86 5.30 11.88
N ILE A 17 19.21 5.80 10.82
CA ILE A 17 17.89 5.33 10.39
C ILE A 17 18.08 4.40 9.18
N PRO A 18 17.78 3.09 9.30
CA PRO A 18 17.89 2.16 8.20
C PRO A 18 17.06 2.61 6.98
N GLY A 19 17.69 2.67 5.81
CA GLY A 19 17.01 3.03 4.55
C GLY A 19 16.82 4.53 4.31
N ASP A 20 17.01 5.40 5.30
CA ASP A 20 16.90 6.86 5.11
C ASP A 20 17.90 7.40 4.07
N PRO A 21 19.18 6.96 4.01
CA PRO A 21 20.09 7.37 2.94
C PRO A 21 19.62 6.95 1.54
N ALA A 22 19.01 5.78 1.41
CA ALA A 22 18.46 5.29 0.14
C ALA A 22 17.20 6.07 -0.26
N HIS A 23 16.34 6.39 0.71
CA HIS A 23 15.17 7.24 0.50
C HIS A 23 15.58 8.64 0.07
N PHE A 24 16.53 9.28 0.78
CA PHE A 24 17.12 10.57 0.42
C PHE A 24 17.70 10.54 -0.99
N TYR A 25 18.46 9.50 -1.34
CA TYR A 25 19.00 9.33 -2.69
C TYR A 25 17.88 9.27 -3.74
N LYS A 26 16.88 8.40 -3.55
CA LYS A 26 15.76 8.25 -4.51
C LYS A 26 14.99 9.55 -4.67
N MET A 27 14.63 10.20 -3.57
CA MET A 27 13.87 11.45 -3.56
C MET A 27 14.61 12.58 -4.27
N THR A 28 15.91 12.72 -4.01
CA THR A 28 16.71 13.82 -4.58
C THR A 28 17.21 13.55 -5.98
N THR A 29 17.17 12.32 -6.48
CA THR A 29 17.61 11.97 -7.85
C THR A 29 16.47 11.66 -8.82
N TYR A 30 15.27 11.34 -8.32
CA TYR A 30 14.13 11.04 -9.18
C TYR A 30 13.66 12.27 -9.95
N THR A 31 13.55 12.12 -11.27
CA THR A 31 12.91 13.04 -12.19
C THR A 31 12.14 12.23 -13.24
N PRO A 32 10.90 12.62 -13.60
CA PRO A 32 10.18 12.01 -14.71
C PRO A 32 10.72 12.46 -16.09
N LYS A 33 11.67 13.41 -16.13
CA LYS A 33 12.22 13.99 -17.36
C LYS A 33 13.68 13.54 -17.54
N PRO A 34 13.99 12.56 -18.41
CA PRO A 34 15.31 11.90 -18.47
C PRO A 34 16.50 12.82 -18.78
N GLN A 35 16.24 13.96 -19.44
CA GLN A 35 17.26 14.94 -19.84
C GLN A 35 17.57 15.98 -18.75
N MET A 36 16.84 15.95 -17.64
CA MET A 36 16.94 16.94 -16.57
C MET A 36 17.54 16.31 -15.32
N ARG A 37 18.03 17.15 -14.40
CA ARG A 37 18.54 16.77 -13.08
C ARG A 37 17.88 17.62 -12.00
N ASN A 38 17.90 17.14 -10.76
CA ASN A 38 17.50 17.97 -9.62
C ASN A 38 18.70 18.76 -9.10
N VAL A 39 18.44 19.91 -8.48
CA VAL A 39 19.45 20.67 -7.72
C VAL A 39 19.28 20.44 -6.23
N VAL A 40 20.39 20.29 -5.53
CA VAL A 40 20.45 20.25 -4.07
C VAL A 40 21.18 21.49 -3.56
N ILE A 41 20.50 22.27 -2.73
CA ILE A 41 21.04 23.49 -2.13
C ILE A 41 21.31 23.22 -0.65
N MET A 42 22.52 23.53 -0.20
CA MET A 42 22.89 23.33 1.20
C MET A 42 23.82 24.41 1.75
N GLY A 43 23.83 24.57 3.07
CA GLY A 43 24.79 25.44 3.76
C GLY A 43 26.18 24.83 3.82
N ARG A 44 27.21 25.68 3.95
CA ARG A 44 28.62 25.26 4.06
C ARG A 44 28.89 24.14 5.07
N LYS A 45 28.35 24.25 6.30
CA LYS A 45 28.55 23.22 7.34
C LYS A 45 27.88 21.89 7.00
N THR A 46 26.79 21.91 6.24
CA THR A 46 26.13 20.68 5.77
C THR A 46 26.99 20.01 4.70
N TRP A 47 27.55 20.78 3.78
CA TRP A 47 28.52 20.28 2.80
C TRP A 47 29.74 19.65 3.49
N GLU A 48 30.33 20.34 4.47
CA GLU A 48 31.48 19.88 5.26
C GLU A 48 31.19 18.60 6.09
N SER A 49 29.90 18.31 6.35
CA SER A 49 29.49 17.09 7.07
C SER A 49 29.26 15.88 6.17
N LEU A 50 29.23 16.05 4.83
CA LEU A 50 29.00 14.94 3.91
C LEU A 50 30.21 14.00 3.90
N PRO A 51 30.00 12.67 3.81
CA PRO A 51 31.10 11.73 3.61
C PRO A 51 31.85 12.01 2.30
N ASP A 52 33.19 11.92 2.30
CA ASP A 52 34.03 12.18 1.11
C ASP A 52 33.57 11.39 -0.12
N LYS A 53 33.16 10.13 0.07
CA LYS A 53 32.67 9.23 -1.00
C LYS A 53 31.36 9.70 -1.64
N ALA A 54 30.62 10.58 -0.98
CA ALA A 54 29.34 11.11 -1.43
C ALA A 54 29.46 12.55 -1.95
N CYS A 55 30.67 13.12 -1.98
CA CYS A 55 30.92 14.52 -2.30
C CYS A 55 31.63 14.65 -3.66
N PRO A 56 31.04 15.32 -4.67
CA PRO A 56 29.69 15.89 -4.70
C PRO A 56 28.59 14.82 -4.76
N LEU A 57 27.36 15.18 -4.39
CA LEU A 57 26.23 14.25 -4.47
C LEU A 57 25.94 13.93 -5.95
N PRO A 58 26.10 12.67 -6.40
CA PRO A 58 26.05 12.33 -7.82
C PRO A 58 24.64 12.49 -8.40
N LYS A 59 24.54 12.69 -9.73
CA LYS A 59 23.30 12.90 -10.51
C LYS A 59 22.50 14.15 -10.14
N ARG A 60 23.07 15.06 -9.36
CA ARG A 60 22.44 16.29 -8.89
C ARG A 60 23.39 17.46 -9.10
N LEU A 61 22.83 18.63 -9.41
CA LEU A 61 23.59 19.88 -9.33
C LEU A 61 23.74 20.24 -7.85
N ASN A 62 24.96 20.50 -7.39
CA ASN A 62 25.22 20.85 -5.98
C ASN A 62 25.48 22.36 -5.87
N ILE A 63 24.68 23.06 -5.05
CA ILE A 63 24.89 24.48 -4.74
C ILE A 63 25.14 24.65 -3.24
N ILE A 64 26.26 25.27 -2.90
CA ILE A 64 26.67 25.55 -1.52
C ILE A 64 26.46 27.02 -1.20
N LEU A 65 25.85 27.30 -0.05
CA LEU A 65 25.70 28.64 0.49
C LEU A 65 26.89 28.97 1.39
N SER A 66 27.72 29.92 0.95
CA SER A 66 28.86 30.42 1.72
C SER A 66 29.07 31.91 1.44
N ARG A 67 29.24 32.70 2.49
CA ARG A 67 29.60 34.13 2.38
C ARG A 67 31.11 34.35 2.20
N ASN A 68 31.92 33.29 2.32
CA ASN A 68 33.36 33.37 2.07
C ASN A 68 33.60 33.33 0.54
N PRO A 69 34.07 34.43 -0.07
CA PRO A 69 34.27 34.51 -1.52
C PRO A 69 35.32 33.53 -2.05
N SER A 70 36.22 33.04 -1.18
CA SER A 70 37.29 32.12 -1.56
C SER A 70 36.91 30.64 -1.41
N TYR A 71 35.74 30.31 -0.83
CA TYR A 71 35.38 28.92 -0.50
C TYR A 71 35.25 28.00 -1.72
N GLY A 72 34.95 28.57 -2.89
CA GLY A 72 34.75 27.79 -4.12
C GLY A 72 36.01 27.49 -4.94
N GLN A 73 37.19 27.97 -4.53
CA GLN A 73 38.41 27.89 -5.37
C GLN A 73 38.93 26.47 -5.59
N GLU A 74 38.68 25.57 -4.63
CA GLU A 74 39.16 24.18 -4.66
C GLU A 74 38.04 23.15 -4.92
N LEU A 75 36.82 23.60 -5.20
CA LEU A 75 35.68 22.72 -5.44
C LEU A 75 35.63 22.21 -6.88
N PRO A 76 35.06 21.01 -7.13
CA PRO A 76 34.82 20.52 -8.48
C PRO A 76 33.98 21.51 -9.31
N SER A 77 34.23 21.58 -10.63
CA SER A 77 33.60 22.55 -11.53
C SER A 77 32.06 22.46 -11.64
N ASP A 78 31.50 21.27 -11.39
CA ASP A 78 30.05 21.01 -11.37
C ASP A 78 29.39 21.32 -10.00
N VAL A 79 30.16 21.87 -9.06
CA VAL A 79 29.66 22.43 -7.80
C VAL A 79 29.63 23.95 -7.90
N LYS A 80 28.53 24.57 -7.48
CA LYS A 80 28.37 26.03 -7.47
C LYS A 80 28.37 26.56 -6.04
N VAL A 81 28.88 27.77 -5.87
CA VAL A 81 28.85 28.48 -4.59
C VAL A 81 28.11 29.79 -4.79
N THR A 82 27.17 30.10 -3.90
CA THR A 82 26.44 31.37 -3.89
C THR A 82 26.42 31.94 -2.47
N SER A 83 26.19 33.26 -2.37
CA SER A 83 26.27 33.96 -1.08
C SER A 83 24.96 33.93 -0.28
N SER A 84 23.85 33.56 -0.92
CA SER A 84 22.50 33.54 -0.33
C SER A 84 21.61 32.50 -1.00
N LEU A 85 20.57 32.05 -0.28
CA LEU A 85 19.58 31.12 -0.84
C LEU A 85 18.87 31.73 -2.05
N HIS A 86 18.58 33.04 -2.03
CA HIS A 86 17.95 33.74 -3.15
C HIS A 86 18.76 33.62 -4.44
N GLN A 87 20.08 33.84 -4.36
CA GLN A 87 20.96 33.67 -5.52
C GLN A 87 21.01 32.21 -6.00
N ALA A 88 21.04 31.24 -5.08
CA ALA A 88 21.03 29.82 -5.44
C ALA A 88 19.73 29.42 -6.15
N VAL A 89 18.58 29.85 -5.62
CA VAL A 89 17.27 29.58 -6.20
C VAL A 89 17.14 30.23 -7.57
N ASN A 90 17.55 31.50 -7.72
CA ASN A 90 17.53 32.17 -9.02
C ASN A 90 18.46 31.50 -10.03
N LEU A 91 19.66 31.11 -9.63
CA LEU A 91 20.60 30.37 -10.49
C LEU A 91 19.95 29.07 -11.00
N ALA A 92 19.34 28.30 -10.10
CA ALA A 92 18.69 27.04 -10.44
C ALA A 92 17.45 27.22 -11.33
N ARG A 93 16.64 28.26 -11.10
CA ARG A 93 15.45 28.56 -11.91
C ARG A 93 15.76 28.89 -13.37
N HIS A 94 16.92 29.47 -13.63
CA HIS A 94 17.34 29.85 -14.99
C HIS A 94 18.15 28.76 -15.69
N ASP A 95 18.41 27.62 -15.04
CA ASP A 95 19.07 26.47 -15.65
C ASP A 95 18.02 25.55 -16.29
N ALA A 96 18.00 25.52 -17.63
CA ALA A 96 17.06 24.71 -18.40
C ALA A 96 17.22 23.18 -18.18
N THR A 97 18.29 22.74 -17.52
CA THR A 97 18.53 21.34 -17.17
C THR A 97 17.96 20.95 -15.80
N VAL A 98 17.41 21.90 -15.03
CA VAL A 98 16.93 21.66 -13.65
C VAL A 98 15.44 21.35 -13.60
N ASP A 99 15.05 20.18 -13.10
CA ASP A 99 13.63 19.81 -12.90
C ASP A 99 13.09 20.34 -11.55
N ARG A 100 13.82 20.11 -10.46
CA ARG A 100 13.39 20.47 -9.10
C ARG A 100 14.51 21.10 -8.28
N ILE A 101 14.12 22.03 -7.41
CA ILE A 101 14.98 22.65 -6.40
C ILE A 101 14.70 22.01 -5.05
N ILE A 102 15.73 21.42 -4.44
CA ILE A 102 15.60 20.71 -3.17
C ILE A 102 16.58 21.30 -2.16
N ILE A 103 16.05 21.83 -1.06
CA ILE A 103 16.85 22.34 0.05
C ILE A 103 17.15 21.18 0.99
N ILE A 104 18.43 20.92 1.27
CA ILE A 104 18.85 19.77 2.08
C ILE A 104 19.56 20.17 3.39
N GLY A 105 19.45 21.44 3.78
CA GLY A 105 19.86 21.97 5.07
C GLY A 105 21.04 22.92 5.02
N GLY A 106 21.61 23.38 6.12
CA GLY A 106 21.24 23.09 7.52
C GLY A 106 20.15 24.01 8.06
N SER A 107 20.05 24.10 9.38
CA SER A 107 18.95 24.78 10.09
C SER A 107 18.67 26.21 9.59
N ALA A 108 19.70 27.01 9.38
CA ALA A 108 19.55 28.38 8.87
C ALA A 108 18.99 28.41 7.43
N VAL A 109 19.41 27.47 6.58
CA VAL A 109 18.94 27.36 5.20
C VAL A 109 17.49 26.88 5.16
N TYR A 110 17.12 25.93 6.03
CA TYR A 110 15.74 25.50 6.18
C TYR A 110 14.85 26.63 6.69
N ALA A 111 15.28 27.36 7.72
CA ALA A 111 14.53 28.49 8.26
C ALA A 111 14.26 29.57 7.19
N GLU A 112 15.27 29.88 6.35
CA GLU A 112 15.09 30.80 5.23
C GLU A 112 14.18 30.23 4.14
N ALA A 113 14.36 28.96 3.77
CA ALA A 113 13.59 28.29 2.73
C ALA A 113 12.10 28.15 3.05
N LEU A 114 11.75 27.93 4.33
CA LEU A 114 10.36 27.84 4.79
C LEU A 114 9.61 29.18 4.64
N CYS A 115 10.33 30.29 4.49
CA CYS A 115 9.75 31.61 4.24
C CYS A 115 9.53 31.90 2.74
N TYR A 116 9.94 31.01 1.83
CA TYR A 116 9.68 31.20 0.39
C TYR A 116 8.24 30.81 0.07
N GLU A 117 7.51 31.68 -0.62
CA GLU A 117 6.15 31.38 -1.10
C GLU A 117 6.11 30.14 -2.01
N ASP A 118 7.20 29.90 -2.75
CA ASP A 118 7.35 28.74 -3.63
C ASP A 118 7.85 27.47 -2.91
N CYS A 119 7.83 27.44 -1.57
CA CYS A 119 8.09 26.22 -0.81
C CYS A 119 6.88 25.28 -0.90
N LEU A 120 6.84 24.45 -1.95
CA LEU A 120 5.69 23.60 -2.24
C LEU A 120 5.55 22.39 -1.31
N MET A 121 6.65 21.93 -0.70
CA MET A 121 6.67 20.70 0.08
C MET A 121 7.85 20.67 1.05
N VAL A 122 7.61 20.06 2.22
CA VAL A 122 8.66 19.71 3.17
C VAL A 122 8.64 18.21 3.43
N HIS A 123 9.76 17.54 3.19
CA HIS A 123 9.92 16.12 3.48
C HIS A 123 10.58 15.95 4.84
N PHE A 124 9.93 15.19 5.72
CA PHE A 124 10.43 14.91 7.06
C PHE A 124 10.69 13.41 7.23
N SER A 125 11.94 13.04 7.48
CA SER A 125 12.32 11.74 8.02
C SER A 125 12.46 11.87 9.55
N PRO A 126 11.49 11.39 10.34
CA PRO A 126 11.59 11.46 11.79
C PRO A 126 12.68 10.50 12.29
N SER A 127 13.47 10.92 13.30
CA SER A 127 14.60 10.12 13.83
C SER A 127 14.17 8.92 14.68
N VAL A 128 12.90 8.91 15.03
CA VAL A 128 12.18 7.84 15.68
C VAL A 128 10.87 7.71 14.90
N SER A 129 10.31 6.52 14.74
CA SER A 129 8.92 6.38 14.30
C SER A 129 8.03 7.06 15.35
N PHE A 130 7.78 8.36 15.20
CA PHE A 130 6.78 9.05 15.99
C PHE A 130 5.43 8.56 15.47
N GLU A 131 4.91 7.49 16.07
CA GLU A 131 3.48 7.49 16.34
C GLU A 131 3.24 8.78 17.14
N ASP A 132 2.64 9.77 16.50
CA ASP A 132 2.10 10.91 17.22
C ASP A 132 1.18 10.33 18.31
N PRO A 133 1.49 10.50 19.60
CA PRO A 133 0.68 9.93 20.68
C PRO A 133 -0.73 10.53 20.73
N THR A 134 -1.02 11.55 19.91
CA THR A 134 -2.37 12.10 19.68
C THR A 134 -3.04 11.56 18.41
N SER A 135 -2.30 10.98 17.47
CA SER A 135 -2.87 10.27 16.32
C SER A 135 -3.26 8.86 16.77
N ALA A 136 -4.56 8.58 16.87
CA ALA A 136 -5.03 7.25 17.21
C ALA A 136 -4.53 6.24 16.18
N HIS A 137 -3.82 5.18 16.62
CA HIS A 137 -3.33 4.07 15.79
C HIS A 137 -4.39 3.63 14.76
N GLU A 138 -4.00 3.47 13.49
CA GLU A 138 -4.94 3.29 12.36
C GLU A 138 -5.88 2.08 12.53
N GLU A 139 -5.44 0.99 13.19
CA GLU A 139 -6.28 -0.17 13.58
C GLU A 139 -7.52 0.23 14.42
N GLN A 140 -7.50 1.37 15.10
CA GLN A 140 -8.66 1.88 15.83
C GLN A 140 -9.86 2.15 14.91
N GLN A 141 -9.65 2.37 13.61
CA GLN A 141 -10.76 2.51 12.65
C GLN A 141 -11.58 1.22 12.57
N TYR A 142 -10.91 0.07 12.46
CA TYR A 142 -11.54 -1.26 12.47
C TYR A 142 -12.24 -1.53 13.81
N LEU A 143 -11.57 -1.26 14.94
CA LEU A 143 -12.16 -1.49 16.27
C LEU A 143 -13.37 -0.58 16.55
N LYS A 144 -13.30 0.69 16.15
CA LYS A 144 -14.42 1.64 16.27
C LYS A 144 -15.61 1.21 15.40
N LEU A 145 -15.36 0.69 14.20
CA LEU A 145 -16.42 0.18 13.34
C LEU A 145 -17.11 -1.05 13.95
N ILE A 146 -16.35 -1.98 14.55
CA ILE A 146 -16.94 -3.10 15.31
C ILE A 146 -17.79 -2.59 16.47
N ARG A 147 -17.28 -1.66 17.30
CA ARG A 147 -18.06 -1.07 18.41
C ARG A 147 -19.37 -0.46 17.89
N ARG A 148 -19.29 0.34 16.82
CA ARG A 148 -20.47 0.95 16.18
C ARG A 148 -21.49 -0.12 15.74
N ILE A 149 -21.04 -1.21 15.14
CA ILE A 149 -21.93 -2.31 14.74
C ILE A 149 -22.58 -2.98 15.97
N LEU A 150 -21.79 -3.29 17.01
CA LEU A 150 -22.30 -3.94 18.21
C LEU A 150 -23.29 -3.07 19.01
N ASP A 151 -23.05 -1.76 19.04
CA ASP A 151 -23.85 -0.82 19.85
C ASP A 151 -25.06 -0.29 19.07
N GLN A 152 -24.88 0.03 17.79
CA GLN A 152 -25.86 0.77 16.97
C GLN A 152 -26.35 0.00 15.74
N GLY A 153 -25.72 -1.13 15.40
CA GLY A 153 -26.10 -1.89 14.21
C GLY A 153 -27.50 -2.48 14.33
N VAL A 154 -28.14 -2.68 13.19
CA VAL A 154 -29.48 -3.29 13.08
C VAL A 154 -29.31 -4.79 12.96
N GLU A 155 -30.06 -5.55 13.75
CA GLU A 155 -30.14 -7.00 13.61
C GLU A 155 -30.89 -7.37 12.34
N ARG A 156 -30.32 -8.30 11.56
CA ARG A 156 -30.88 -8.77 10.29
C ARG A 156 -30.73 -10.28 10.23
N GLU A 157 -31.76 -10.92 9.71
CA GLU A 157 -31.63 -12.29 9.19
C GLU A 157 -30.66 -12.28 8.01
N ASP A 158 -29.93 -13.39 7.83
CA ASP A 158 -28.98 -13.57 6.74
C ASP A 158 -29.22 -14.91 6.03
N ARG A 159 -28.57 -15.07 4.87
CA ARG A 159 -28.67 -16.29 4.06
C ARG A 159 -28.15 -17.56 4.75
N THR A 160 -27.37 -17.42 5.82
CA THR A 160 -26.69 -18.53 6.54
C THR A 160 -27.53 -19.04 7.72
N GLY A 161 -28.54 -18.28 8.15
CA GLY A 161 -29.40 -18.61 9.30
C GLY A 161 -28.79 -18.23 10.66
N ILE A 162 -27.57 -17.69 10.72
CA ILE A 162 -26.92 -17.26 11.98
C ILE A 162 -27.47 -15.90 12.43
N GLY A 163 -27.75 -15.03 11.46
CA GLY A 163 -28.12 -13.64 11.69
C GLY A 163 -26.89 -12.75 11.87
N THR A 164 -27.08 -11.47 11.59
CA THR A 164 -26.05 -10.45 11.70
C THR A 164 -26.53 -9.22 12.44
N ARG A 165 -25.59 -8.46 12.95
CA ARG A 165 -25.80 -7.04 13.28
C ARG A 165 -24.99 -6.21 12.29
N SER A 166 -25.59 -5.21 11.68
CA SER A 166 -24.99 -4.50 10.53
C SER A 166 -25.18 -2.99 10.56
N VAL A 167 -24.26 -2.27 9.90
CA VAL A 167 -24.43 -0.87 9.51
C VAL A 167 -24.14 -0.75 8.01
N PHE A 168 -24.81 0.19 7.34
CA PHE A 168 -24.61 0.43 5.92
C PHE A 168 -23.76 1.68 5.69
N GLY A 169 -22.73 1.56 4.87
CA GLY A 169 -21.79 2.65 4.57
C GLY A 169 -20.76 2.85 5.68
N ALA A 170 -19.54 2.40 5.42
CA ALA A 170 -18.39 2.69 6.25
C ALA A 170 -17.14 2.86 5.38
N HIS A 171 -16.10 3.50 5.93
CA HIS A 171 -14.80 3.51 5.30
C HIS A 171 -13.68 3.50 6.33
N MET A 172 -12.52 2.99 5.93
CA MET A 172 -11.28 3.01 6.69
C MET A 172 -10.13 3.38 5.76
N ARG A 173 -9.07 4.00 6.29
CA ARG A 173 -7.89 4.40 5.53
C ARG A 173 -6.62 3.93 6.22
N PHE A 174 -5.68 3.35 5.50
CA PHE A 174 -4.44 2.81 6.05
C PHE A 174 -3.25 3.31 5.25
N SER A 175 -2.24 3.84 5.94
CA SER A 175 -0.99 4.25 5.31
C SER A 175 -0.17 3.02 4.91
N LEU A 176 0.36 3.03 3.69
CA LEU A 176 1.31 2.04 3.17
C LEU A 176 2.73 2.61 3.03
N ARG A 177 2.90 3.88 3.42
CA ARG A 177 4.17 4.62 3.36
C ARG A 177 5.17 4.00 4.31
N ASN A 178 6.46 4.22 4.04
CA ASN A 178 7.57 3.73 4.89
C ASN A 178 7.51 2.22 5.17
N ASN A 179 6.98 1.44 4.21
CA ASN A 179 6.80 0.00 4.32
C ASN A 179 5.83 -0.48 5.44
N ALA A 180 5.04 0.43 6.02
CA ALA A 180 3.96 0.07 6.91
C ALA A 180 2.99 -0.89 6.20
N PHE A 181 2.56 -1.92 6.92
CA PHE A 181 1.65 -2.92 6.40
C PHE A 181 0.48 -3.14 7.36
N PRO A 182 -0.76 -2.77 7.01
CA PRO A 182 -1.92 -2.79 7.91
C PRO A 182 -2.42 -4.22 8.16
N LEU A 183 -1.59 -5.04 8.81
CA LEU A 183 -1.94 -6.36 9.27
C LEU A 183 -2.34 -6.26 10.75
N LEU A 184 -3.62 -6.47 11.03
CA LEU A 184 -4.19 -6.24 12.35
C LEU A 184 -3.42 -6.99 13.45
N THR A 185 -3.27 -6.32 14.60
CA THR A 185 -2.46 -6.80 15.72
C THR A 185 -3.30 -7.22 16.91
N THR A 186 -4.53 -6.72 17.06
CA THR A 186 -5.45 -7.13 18.13
C THR A 186 -5.89 -8.59 18.03
N LYS A 187 -5.67 -9.23 16.88
CA LYS A 187 -5.84 -10.67 16.65
C LYS A 187 -4.87 -11.09 15.55
N ARG A 188 -4.18 -12.22 15.72
CA ARG A 188 -3.33 -12.81 14.66
C ARG A 188 -4.14 -13.07 13.39
N VAL A 189 -3.70 -12.49 12.27
CA VAL A 189 -4.24 -12.71 10.93
C VAL A 189 -3.42 -13.78 10.22
N PHE A 190 -4.07 -14.62 9.42
CA PHE A 190 -3.41 -15.70 8.67
C PHE A 190 -2.68 -15.16 7.43
N TRP A 191 -1.52 -14.53 7.65
CA TRP A 191 -0.72 -13.86 6.61
C TRP A 191 -0.41 -14.72 5.39
N ARG A 192 0.00 -15.97 5.58
CA ARG A 192 0.30 -16.88 4.46
C ARG A 192 -0.93 -17.10 3.57
N GLY A 193 -2.10 -17.26 4.17
CA GLY A 193 -3.37 -17.32 3.45
C GLY A 193 -3.61 -16.07 2.62
N VAL A 194 -3.43 -14.88 3.21
CA VAL A 194 -3.64 -13.59 2.53
C VAL A 194 -2.78 -13.48 1.27
N ALA A 195 -1.49 -13.73 1.39
CA ALA A 195 -0.55 -13.56 0.30
C ALA A 195 -0.79 -14.59 -0.82
N GLU A 196 -1.00 -15.86 -0.47
CA GLU A 196 -1.19 -16.93 -1.46
C GLU A 196 -2.55 -16.85 -2.16
N GLU A 197 -3.61 -16.41 -1.46
CA GLU A 197 -4.90 -16.12 -2.09
C GLU A 197 -4.78 -14.96 -3.08
N LEU A 198 -4.07 -13.88 -2.72
CA LEU A 198 -3.87 -12.78 -3.66
C LEU A 198 -3.09 -13.23 -4.90
N LEU A 199 -2.03 -14.04 -4.74
CA LEU A 199 -1.28 -14.57 -5.87
C LEU A 199 -2.16 -15.49 -6.75
N TRP A 200 -3.07 -16.26 -6.14
CA TRP A 200 -4.07 -17.07 -6.85
C TRP A 200 -5.08 -16.20 -7.62
N PHE A 201 -5.54 -15.08 -7.05
CA PHE A 201 -6.35 -14.11 -7.80
C PHE A 201 -5.57 -13.48 -8.96
N ILE A 202 -4.30 -13.08 -8.73
CA ILE A 202 -3.46 -12.51 -9.76
C ILE A 202 -3.30 -13.50 -10.91
N SER A 203 -3.06 -14.79 -10.65
CA SER A 203 -2.88 -15.78 -11.72
C SER A 203 -4.15 -16.10 -12.51
N GLY A 204 -5.33 -15.58 -12.13
CA GLY A 204 -6.59 -15.89 -12.79
C GLY A 204 -7.14 -17.28 -12.45
N ASP A 205 -6.55 -17.96 -11.47
CA ASP A 205 -6.94 -19.32 -11.10
C ASP A 205 -8.30 -19.32 -10.38
N THR A 206 -9.08 -20.38 -10.60
CA THR A 206 -10.44 -20.60 -10.08
C THR A 206 -10.58 -21.96 -9.39
N ASN A 207 -9.50 -22.74 -9.35
CA ASN A 207 -9.41 -24.02 -8.67
C ASN A 207 -8.98 -23.84 -7.21
N ALA A 208 -9.90 -24.06 -6.27
CA ALA A 208 -9.61 -24.00 -4.84
C ALA A 208 -8.57 -25.05 -4.39
N ARG A 209 -8.39 -26.15 -5.15
CA ARG A 209 -7.41 -27.19 -4.83
C ARG A 209 -5.97 -26.68 -4.91
N THR A 210 -5.69 -25.67 -5.75
CA THR A 210 -4.37 -25.03 -5.80
C THR A 210 -3.98 -24.43 -4.44
N LEU A 211 -4.94 -23.84 -3.72
CA LEU A 211 -4.76 -23.34 -2.36
C LEU A 211 -4.68 -24.48 -1.34
N GLN A 212 -5.53 -25.50 -1.47
CA GLN A 212 -5.52 -26.68 -0.58
C GLN A 212 -4.18 -27.41 -0.59
N GLN A 213 -3.56 -27.57 -1.77
CA GLN A 213 -2.24 -28.19 -1.93
C GLN A 213 -1.14 -27.41 -1.18
N LYS A 214 -1.34 -26.11 -0.94
CA LYS A 214 -0.46 -25.25 -0.13
C LYS A 214 -0.84 -25.22 1.36
N GLY A 215 -1.83 -26.01 1.78
CA GLY A 215 -2.37 -26.06 3.14
C GLY A 215 -3.29 -24.89 3.49
N ILE A 216 -3.95 -24.30 2.48
CA ILE A 216 -4.81 -23.12 2.63
C ILE A 216 -6.25 -23.52 2.32
N HIS A 217 -7.09 -23.50 3.34
CA HIS A 217 -8.43 -24.10 3.34
C HIS A 217 -9.57 -23.07 3.40
N ILE A 218 -9.29 -21.81 3.05
CA ILE A 218 -10.24 -20.70 3.22
C ILE A 218 -11.44 -20.77 2.25
N TRP A 219 -11.31 -21.50 1.15
CA TRP A 219 -12.36 -21.69 0.14
C TRP A 219 -13.05 -23.06 0.22
N ASP A 220 -12.64 -23.95 1.13
CA ASP A 220 -13.13 -25.33 1.19
C ASP A 220 -14.64 -25.40 1.41
N GLY A 221 -15.17 -24.54 2.29
CA GLY A 221 -16.61 -24.49 2.56
C GLY A 221 -17.44 -24.09 1.33
N ASN A 222 -16.94 -23.15 0.53
CA ASN A 222 -17.65 -22.67 -0.68
C ASN A 222 -17.38 -23.54 -1.92
N GLY A 223 -16.32 -24.36 -1.88
CA GLY A 223 -15.98 -25.30 -2.95
C GLY A 223 -16.49 -26.72 -2.71
N SER A 224 -17.22 -26.97 -1.61
CA SER A 224 -17.77 -28.30 -1.30
C SER A 224 -18.90 -28.69 -2.26
N SER A 225 -19.13 -30.00 -2.42
CA SER A 225 -20.24 -30.48 -3.26
C SER A 225 -21.57 -29.93 -2.78
N GLU A 226 -21.81 -29.97 -1.46
CA GLU A 226 -23.07 -29.54 -0.84
C GLU A 226 -23.34 -28.06 -1.10
N PHE A 227 -22.30 -27.22 -1.01
CA PHE A 227 -22.44 -25.80 -1.26
C PHE A 227 -22.68 -25.51 -2.75
N LEU A 228 -21.94 -26.14 -3.66
CA LEU A 228 -22.13 -26.00 -5.09
C LEU A 228 -23.54 -26.47 -5.52
N ASP A 229 -24.02 -27.58 -4.97
CA ASP A 229 -25.39 -28.08 -5.20
C ASP A 229 -26.45 -27.10 -4.68
N SER A 230 -26.23 -26.50 -3.50
CA SER A 230 -27.12 -25.46 -2.95
C SER A 230 -27.21 -24.21 -3.83
N ARG A 231 -26.20 -23.99 -4.67
CA ARG A 231 -26.14 -22.90 -5.66
C ARG A 231 -26.69 -23.30 -7.03
N GLY A 232 -27.17 -24.54 -7.20
CA GLY A 232 -27.63 -25.07 -8.49
C GLY A 232 -26.50 -25.38 -9.47
N LEU A 233 -25.26 -25.48 -9.00
CA LEU A 233 -24.06 -25.69 -9.80
C LEU A 233 -23.67 -27.18 -9.90
N HIS A 234 -24.65 -28.05 -10.13
CA HIS A 234 -24.52 -29.52 -10.03
C HIS A 234 -23.47 -30.14 -10.96
N SER A 235 -23.15 -29.48 -12.07
CA SER A 235 -22.16 -29.98 -13.04
C SER A 235 -20.73 -29.54 -12.71
N ARG A 236 -20.50 -28.74 -11.66
CA ARG A 236 -19.16 -28.27 -11.28
C ARG A 236 -18.42 -29.35 -10.50
N GLU A 237 -17.12 -29.47 -10.77
CA GLU A 237 -16.24 -30.29 -9.95
C GLU A 237 -16.07 -29.65 -8.56
N VAL A 238 -15.91 -30.45 -7.51
CA VAL A 238 -15.52 -29.97 -6.19
C VAL A 238 -14.24 -29.16 -6.27
N GLY A 239 -14.28 -27.93 -5.74
CA GLY A 239 -13.20 -26.95 -5.82
C GLY A 239 -13.25 -26.00 -7.02
N ASP A 240 -14.13 -26.22 -8.00
CA ASP A 240 -14.38 -25.28 -9.10
C ASP A 240 -15.29 -24.15 -8.60
N LEU A 241 -14.70 -22.99 -8.33
CA LEU A 241 -15.43 -21.83 -7.80
C LEU A 241 -16.18 -21.04 -8.88
N GLY A 242 -16.00 -21.39 -10.16
CA GLY A 242 -16.51 -20.65 -11.30
C GLY A 242 -15.73 -19.37 -11.59
N PRO A 243 -16.28 -18.48 -12.44
CA PRO A 243 -15.61 -17.27 -12.90
C PRO A 243 -15.58 -16.18 -11.83
N VAL A 244 -14.95 -16.45 -10.68
CA VAL A 244 -14.83 -15.54 -9.53
C VAL A 244 -13.68 -14.53 -9.72
N TYR A 245 -13.32 -13.82 -8.66
CA TYR A 245 -12.30 -12.76 -8.59
C TYR A 245 -11.21 -12.78 -9.66
N GLY A 246 -10.24 -13.69 -9.56
CA GLY A 246 -9.06 -13.71 -10.44
C GLY A 246 -9.42 -13.88 -11.91
N PHE A 247 -10.39 -14.76 -12.20
CA PHE A 247 -10.91 -14.92 -13.55
C PHE A 247 -11.44 -13.60 -14.12
N GLN A 248 -12.23 -12.86 -13.33
CA GLN A 248 -12.71 -11.55 -13.78
C GLN A 248 -11.58 -10.55 -13.93
N TRP A 249 -10.51 -10.63 -13.13
CA TRP A 249 -9.36 -9.73 -13.25
C TRP A 249 -8.55 -9.96 -14.52
N ARG A 250 -8.40 -11.21 -14.97
CA ARG A 250 -7.53 -11.59 -16.08
C ARG A 250 -8.29 -11.89 -17.39
N HIS A 251 -9.56 -12.26 -17.28
CA HIS A 251 -10.39 -12.79 -18.36
C HIS A 251 -11.83 -12.23 -18.33
N PHE A 252 -11.99 -10.94 -18.00
CA PHE A 252 -13.32 -10.32 -17.86
C PHE A 252 -14.17 -10.52 -19.13
N GLY A 253 -15.36 -11.08 -18.98
CA GLY A 253 -16.29 -11.35 -20.10
C GLY A 253 -15.93 -12.56 -20.96
N ALA A 254 -14.88 -13.32 -20.63
CA ALA A 254 -14.63 -14.62 -21.27
C ALA A 254 -15.70 -15.64 -20.87
N LYS A 255 -16.07 -16.53 -21.79
CA LYS A 255 -17.05 -17.59 -21.51
C LYS A 255 -16.38 -18.68 -20.67
N TYR A 256 -16.74 -18.75 -19.40
CA TYR A 256 -16.27 -19.80 -18.50
C TYR A 256 -16.78 -21.19 -18.92
N THR A 257 -15.91 -22.19 -18.88
CA THR A 257 -16.24 -23.62 -19.02
C THR A 257 -16.03 -24.36 -17.71
N ASP A 258 -14.77 -24.50 -17.30
CA ASP A 258 -14.33 -25.17 -16.08
C ASP A 258 -13.00 -24.60 -15.58
N MET A 259 -12.56 -25.02 -14.39
CA MET A 259 -11.32 -24.57 -13.77
C MET A 259 -10.02 -25.11 -14.40
N HIS A 260 -10.10 -26.01 -15.39
CA HIS A 260 -8.94 -26.64 -16.04
C HIS A 260 -8.65 -26.07 -17.43
N ALA A 261 -9.60 -25.33 -18.00
CA ALA A 261 -9.46 -24.72 -19.31
C ALA A 261 -8.40 -23.60 -19.35
N ASP A 262 -7.75 -23.45 -20.50
CA ASP A 262 -6.84 -22.33 -20.76
C ASP A 262 -7.62 -21.11 -21.28
N TYR A 263 -7.66 -20.06 -20.47
CA TYR A 263 -8.31 -18.79 -20.79
C TYR A 263 -7.34 -17.74 -21.33
N SER A 264 -6.09 -18.09 -21.61
CA SER A 264 -5.07 -17.16 -22.12
C SER A 264 -5.56 -16.40 -23.37
N GLY A 265 -5.49 -15.07 -23.30
CA GLY A 265 -5.94 -14.19 -24.39
C GLY A 265 -7.46 -14.08 -24.56
N GLN A 266 -8.26 -14.73 -23.71
CA GLN A 266 -9.71 -14.60 -23.70
C GLN A 266 -10.17 -13.49 -22.75
N GLY A 267 -11.23 -12.77 -23.13
CA GLY A 267 -11.78 -11.67 -22.34
C GLY A 267 -10.86 -10.45 -22.28
N ILE A 268 -11.01 -9.65 -21.23
CA ILE A 268 -10.19 -8.47 -20.97
C ILE A 268 -9.30 -8.72 -19.75
N ASP A 269 -7.97 -8.62 -19.93
CA ASP A 269 -7.01 -8.60 -18.82
C ASP A 269 -6.97 -7.19 -18.20
N GLN A 270 -7.87 -6.97 -17.24
CA GLN A 270 -8.00 -5.70 -16.55
C GLN A 270 -6.76 -5.38 -15.71
N LEU A 271 -6.10 -6.38 -15.12
CA LEU A 271 -4.90 -6.16 -14.29
C LEU A 271 -3.72 -5.68 -15.15
N ALA A 272 -3.51 -6.31 -16.31
CA ALA A 272 -2.51 -5.86 -17.27
C ALA A 272 -2.80 -4.43 -17.75
N GLU A 273 -4.07 -4.12 -18.06
CA GLU A 273 -4.49 -2.78 -18.48
C GLU A 273 -4.28 -1.73 -17.39
N VAL A 274 -4.59 -2.04 -16.13
CA VAL A 274 -4.29 -1.17 -14.98
C VAL A 274 -2.79 -0.87 -14.88
N ILE A 275 -1.94 -1.90 -14.96
CA ILE A 275 -0.49 -1.73 -14.88
C ILE A 275 0.04 -0.89 -16.06
N ARG A 276 -0.49 -1.12 -17.27
CA ARG A 276 -0.15 -0.33 -18.46
C ARG A 276 -0.54 1.14 -18.28
N GLN A 277 -1.78 1.41 -17.87
CA GLN A 277 -2.26 2.78 -17.62
C GLN A 277 -1.44 3.49 -16.54
N LEU A 278 -1.05 2.80 -15.47
CA LEU A 278 -0.19 3.38 -14.44
C LEU A 278 1.20 3.75 -14.96
N ARG A 279 1.76 2.99 -15.89
CA ARG A 279 3.07 3.29 -16.51
C ARG A 279 2.97 4.44 -17.53
N GLU A 280 1.93 4.44 -18.35
CA GLU A 280 1.82 5.33 -19.52
C GLU A 280 1.03 6.61 -19.25
N SER A 281 0.03 6.56 -18.38
CA SER A 281 -0.91 7.65 -18.10
C SER A 281 -1.37 7.64 -16.63
N PRO A 282 -0.44 7.78 -15.66
CA PRO A 282 -0.73 7.62 -14.22
C PRO A 282 -1.76 8.59 -13.64
N THR A 283 -2.10 9.65 -14.36
CA THR A 283 -3.10 10.65 -13.94
C THR A 283 -4.49 10.40 -14.53
N ASP A 284 -4.65 9.34 -15.33
CA ASP A 284 -5.97 8.93 -15.81
C ASP A 284 -6.86 8.54 -14.62
N ARG A 285 -8.16 8.83 -14.74
CA ARG A 285 -9.15 8.67 -13.68
C ARG A 285 -9.94 7.36 -13.80
N ARG A 286 -9.60 6.50 -14.77
CA ARG A 286 -10.30 5.26 -15.14
C ARG A 286 -9.49 4.00 -14.82
N ILE A 287 -8.43 4.13 -14.02
CA ILE A 287 -7.59 3.01 -13.59
C ILE A 287 -8.36 2.20 -12.54
N VAL A 288 -9.21 1.29 -13.03
CA VAL A 288 -10.18 0.52 -12.24
C VAL A 288 -10.05 -0.97 -12.58
N LEU A 289 -10.19 -1.81 -11.56
CA LEU A 289 -10.22 -3.27 -11.66
C LEU A 289 -11.53 -3.78 -11.04
N SER A 290 -12.34 -4.52 -11.79
CA SER A 290 -13.66 -5.01 -11.32
C SER A 290 -13.73 -6.53 -11.35
N ALA A 291 -14.26 -7.12 -10.28
CA ALA A 291 -14.70 -8.51 -10.24
C ALA A 291 -16.23 -8.65 -10.46
N TRP A 292 -16.98 -7.54 -10.49
CA TRP A 292 -18.43 -7.60 -10.58
C TRP A 292 -18.91 -7.69 -12.04
N ASN A 293 -19.20 -8.91 -12.50
CA ASN A 293 -19.82 -9.16 -13.79
C ASN A 293 -21.25 -9.72 -13.63
N PRO A 294 -22.30 -8.91 -13.88
CA PRO A 294 -23.69 -9.36 -13.78
C PRO A 294 -24.04 -10.60 -14.61
N THR A 295 -23.39 -10.83 -15.75
CA THR A 295 -23.69 -11.98 -16.61
C THR A 295 -23.22 -13.31 -16.02
N ASP A 296 -22.26 -13.26 -15.11
CA ASP A 296 -21.58 -14.44 -14.60
C ASP A 296 -21.94 -14.75 -13.14
N LEU A 297 -22.73 -13.90 -12.47
CA LEU A 297 -23.04 -14.03 -11.04
C LEU A 297 -23.66 -15.38 -10.67
N ASP A 298 -24.54 -15.90 -11.53
CA ASP A 298 -25.20 -17.19 -11.31
C ASP A 298 -24.25 -18.37 -11.54
N ALA A 299 -23.16 -18.16 -12.29
CA ALA A 299 -22.13 -19.15 -12.52
C ALA A 299 -21.09 -19.20 -11.38
N MET A 300 -21.03 -18.20 -10.51
CA MET A 300 -20.06 -18.14 -9.40
C MET A 300 -20.53 -18.93 -8.19
N ALA A 301 -19.62 -19.68 -7.55
CA ALA A 301 -19.89 -20.30 -6.26
C ALA A 301 -20.29 -19.24 -5.22
N LEU A 302 -19.55 -18.14 -5.17
CA LEU A 302 -19.87 -17.00 -4.33
C LEU A 302 -19.65 -15.68 -5.09
N PRO A 303 -20.68 -14.82 -5.22
CA PRO A 303 -20.52 -13.49 -5.82
C PRO A 303 -19.45 -12.65 -5.10
N PRO A 304 -18.60 -11.90 -5.82
CA PRO A 304 -17.50 -11.15 -5.24
C PRO A 304 -17.90 -10.22 -4.10
N CYS A 305 -17.25 -10.33 -2.94
CA CYS A 305 -17.44 -9.44 -1.80
C CYS A 305 -16.76 -8.09 -2.04
N HIS A 306 -15.45 -8.10 -2.34
CA HIS A 306 -14.72 -6.93 -2.82
C HIS A 306 -14.89 -6.82 -4.34
N MET A 307 -15.79 -5.91 -4.73
CA MET A 307 -16.36 -5.84 -6.07
C MET A 307 -15.43 -5.18 -7.08
N PHE A 308 -14.80 -4.07 -6.70
CA PHE A 308 -13.87 -3.35 -7.55
C PHE A 308 -12.89 -2.55 -6.71
N CYS A 309 -11.76 -2.20 -7.31
CA CYS A 309 -10.86 -1.19 -6.77
C CYS A 309 -10.45 -0.16 -7.83
N GLN A 310 -10.11 1.03 -7.38
CA GLN A 310 -9.60 2.12 -8.19
C GLN A 310 -8.23 2.53 -7.69
N PHE A 311 -7.30 2.73 -8.61
CA PHE A 311 -5.97 3.23 -8.32
C PHE A 311 -5.89 4.73 -8.57
N TYR A 312 -5.07 5.41 -7.78
CA TYR A 312 -4.86 6.85 -7.86
C TYR A 312 -3.40 7.19 -7.63
N VAL A 313 -2.81 7.98 -8.53
CA VAL A 313 -1.43 8.42 -8.41
C VAL A 313 -1.39 9.91 -8.06
N ALA A 314 -0.71 10.24 -6.97
CA ALA A 314 -0.39 11.62 -6.63
C ALA A 314 1.03 11.70 -6.10
N ARG A 315 1.81 12.66 -6.62
CA ARG A 315 3.20 12.91 -6.18
C ARG A 315 4.10 11.66 -6.25
N GLY A 316 3.86 10.77 -7.21
CA GLY A 316 4.61 9.52 -7.36
C GLY A 316 4.23 8.40 -6.38
N GLU A 317 3.19 8.61 -5.56
CA GLU A 317 2.61 7.61 -4.66
C GLU A 317 1.35 7.00 -5.28
N LEU A 318 1.27 5.67 -5.26
CA LEU A 318 0.11 4.87 -5.67
C LEU A 318 -0.77 4.57 -4.46
N SER A 319 -2.02 5.02 -4.51
CA SER A 319 -3.06 4.65 -3.56
C SER A 319 -4.11 3.78 -4.23
N CYS A 320 -4.81 2.98 -3.43
CA CYS A 320 -5.89 2.09 -3.89
C CYS A 320 -7.13 2.29 -3.04
N GLN A 321 -8.28 2.47 -3.67
CA GLN A 321 -9.57 2.43 -3.02
C GLN A 321 -10.32 1.17 -3.43
N VAL A 322 -10.64 0.29 -2.47
CA VAL A 322 -11.47 -0.89 -2.70
C VAL A 322 -12.89 -0.64 -2.21
N TYR A 323 -13.88 -1.09 -2.97
CA TYR A 323 -15.28 -1.16 -2.55
C TYR A 323 -15.68 -2.61 -2.27
N GLN A 324 -16.11 -2.88 -1.03
CA GLN A 324 -16.58 -4.18 -0.58
C GLN A 324 -18.08 -4.11 -0.25
N ARG A 325 -18.93 -4.79 -1.02
CA ARG A 325 -20.40 -4.74 -0.81
C ARG A 325 -20.86 -5.38 0.49
N SER A 326 -20.12 -6.37 0.98
CA SER A 326 -20.48 -7.26 2.07
C SER A 326 -19.22 -7.61 2.84
N ALA A 327 -19.15 -7.20 4.09
CA ALA A 327 -17.93 -7.20 4.89
C ALA A 327 -18.17 -7.86 6.24
N ASP A 328 -17.79 -9.13 6.33
CA ASP A 328 -17.67 -9.85 7.59
C ASP A 328 -16.52 -9.23 8.40
N MET A 329 -16.88 -8.44 9.41
CA MET A 329 -15.93 -7.75 10.26
C MET A 329 -15.13 -8.70 11.17
N GLY A 330 -15.63 -9.91 11.44
CA GLY A 330 -14.97 -10.89 12.29
C GLY A 330 -13.83 -11.61 11.58
N LEU A 331 -14.08 -12.09 10.37
CA LEU A 331 -13.13 -12.92 9.61
C LEU A 331 -12.60 -12.23 8.36
N GLY A 332 -13.47 -11.77 7.47
CA GLY A 332 -13.11 -11.32 6.12
C GLY A 332 -12.35 -9.99 6.10
N VAL A 333 -12.82 -8.97 6.80
CA VAL A 333 -12.26 -7.61 6.71
C VAL A 333 -10.77 -7.52 7.07
N PRO A 334 -10.27 -8.14 8.16
CA PRO A 334 -8.84 -8.19 8.44
C PRO A 334 -8.01 -8.79 7.28
N PHE A 335 -8.56 -9.80 6.61
CA PHE A 335 -7.96 -10.47 5.46
C PHE A 335 -7.95 -9.54 4.24
N ASN A 336 -9.07 -8.87 3.96
CA ASN A 336 -9.24 -7.99 2.82
C ASN A 336 -8.40 -6.70 2.92
N ILE A 337 -8.23 -6.13 4.13
CA ILE A 337 -7.31 -5.00 4.38
C ILE A 337 -5.89 -5.41 3.97
N ALA A 338 -5.40 -6.54 4.47
CA ALA A 338 -4.04 -7.00 4.18
C ALA A 338 -3.87 -7.38 2.70
N SER A 339 -4.88 -8.01 2.08
CA SER A 339 -4.84 -8.42 0.67
C SER A 339 -4.73 -7.23 -0.28
N TYR A 340 -5.60 -6.21 -0.15
CA TYR A 340 -5.53 -5.03 -1.01
C TYR A 340 -4.35 -4.11 -0.68
N ALA A 341 -3.89 -4.09 0.58
CA ALA A 341 -2.62 -3.44 0.93
C ALA A 341 -1.45 -4.11 0.19
N LEU A 342 -1.41 -5.44 0.16
CA LEU A 342 -0.40 -6.20 -0.57
C LEU A 342 -0.49 -5.91 -2.08
N LEU A 343 -1.68 -6.03 -2.68
CA LEU A 343 -1.90 -5.72 -4.11
C LEU A 343 -1.38 -4.32 -4.47
N THR A 344 -1.71 -3.32 -3.67
CA THR A 344 -1.27 -1.93 -3.89
C THR A 344 0.25 -1.83 -3.87
N ARG A 345 0.93 -2.55 -2.96
CA ARG A 345 2.39 -2.56 -2.88
C ARG A 345 3.03 -3.30 -4.06
N LEU A 346 2.47 -4.42 -4.50
CA LEU A 346 2.95 -5.16 -5.67
C LEU A 346 2.82 -4.32 -6.95
N VAL A 347 1.65 -3.70 -7.16
CA VAL A 347 1.40 -2.81 -8.30
C VAL A 347 2.32 -1.59 -8.25
N ALA A 348 2.53 -0.99 -7.07
CA ALA A 348 3.47 0.12 -6.92
C ALA A 348 4.90 -0.31 -7.32
N GLN A 349 5.35 -1.49 -6.91
CA GLN A 349 6.68 -2.00 -7.25
C GLN A 349 6.85 -2.18 -8.77
N VAL A 350 5.93 -2.89 -9.43
CA VAL A 350 6.05 -3.17 -10.88
C VAL A 350 5.85 -1.94 -11.76
N THR A 351 5.26 -0.88 -11.22
CA THR A 351 5.08 0.41 -11.91
C THR A 351 6.15 1.44 -11.52
N GLY A 352 7.07 1.10 -10.61
CA GLY A 352 8.15 1.98 -10.14
C GLY A 352 7.69 3.10 -9.19
N MET A 353 6.46 3.04 -8.70
CA MET A 353 5.85 4.03 -7.80
C MET A 353 6.18 3.76 -6.33
N LEU A 354 5.90 4.74 -5.47
CA LEU A 354 5.89 4.55 -4.02
C LEU A 354 4.50 4.11 -3.56
N SER A 355 4.40 3.33 -2.49
CA SER A 355 3.09 3.01 -1.90
C SER A 355 2.55 4.19 -1.09
N GLY A 356 1.32 4.60 -1.38
CA GLY A 356 0.58 5.65 -0.70
C GLY A 356 -0.35 5.09 0.36
N GLU A 357 -1.65 5.03 0.05
CA GLU A 357 -2.70 4.63 1.00
C GLU A 357 -3.61 3.52 0.46
N LEU A 358 -4.11 2.69 1.36
CA LEU A 358 -5.29 1.86 1.12
C LEU A 358 -6.52 2.54 1.70
N ILE A 359 -7.57 2.68 0.90
CA ILE A 359 -8.89 3.16 1.32
C ILE A 359 -9.86 2.00 1.15
N HIS A 360 -10.46 1.54 2.25
CA HIS A 360 -11.42 0.45 2.23
C HIS A 360 -12.83 1.03 2.46
N VAL A 361 -13.63 1.08 1.40
CA VAL A 361 -15.04 1.49 1.42
C VAL A 361 -15.92 0.25 1.52
N ILE A 362 -16.86 0.27 2.46
CA ILE A 362 -17.72 -0.87 2.77
C ILE A 362 -19.19 -0.49 2.60
N GLY A 363 -19.94 -1.33 1.90
CA GLY A 363 -21.40 -1.31 1.84
C GLY A 363 -22.00 -1.85 3.14
N ASP A 364 -22.38 -3.13 3.16
CA ASP A 364 -22.90 -3.81 4.34
C ASP A 364 -21.73 -4.27 5.25
N ALA A 365 -21.48 -3.52 6.32
CA ALA A 365 -20.51 -3.88 7.36
C ALA A 365 -21.23 -4.62 8.49
N HIS A 366 -20.92 -5.89 8.69
CA HIS A 366 -21.65 -6.73 9.64
C HIS A 366 -20.78 -7.60 10.52
N VAL A 367 -21.37 -7.97 11.66
CA VAL A 367 -20.87 -8.95 12.60
C VAL A 367 -21.91 -10.05 12.72
N TYR A 368 -21.51 -11.30 12.47
CA TYR A 368 -22.36 -12.45 12.78
C TYR A 368 -22.64 -12.54 14.27
N ILE A 369 -23.85 -12.95 14.65
CA ILE A 369 -24.26 -13.03 16.06
C ILE A 369 -23.33 -13.94 16.88
N ASN A 370 -22.89 -15.07 16.30
CA ASN A 370 -21.95 -15.98 16.93
C ASN A 370 -20.52 -15.39 17.09
N HIS A 371 -20.18 -14.29 16.43
CA HIS A 371 -18.89 -13.59 16.56
C HIS A 371 -18.91 -12.44 17.56
N MET A 372 -20.07 -12.03 18.08
CA MET A 372 -20.17 -10.89 19.00
C MET A 372 -19.32 -11.07 20.27
N LYS A 373 -19.34 -12.26 20.88
CA LYS A 373 -18.54 -12.56 22.08
C LYS A 373 -17.03 -12.56 21.77
N PRO A 374 -16.53 -13.30 20.76
CA PRO A 374 -15.16 -13.18 20.28
C PRO A 374 -14.69 -11.74 19.98
N LEU A 375 -15.54 -10.94 19.34
CA LEU A 375 -15.19 -9.56 18.99
C LEU A 375 -15.16 -8.63 20.22
N ARG A 376 -16.02 -8.82 21.21
CA ARG A 376 -15.90 -8.10 22.50
C ARG A 376 -14.58 -8.42 23.20
N GLN A 377 -14.09 -9.66 23.12
CA GLN A 377 -12.75 -10.01 23.60
C GLN A 377 -11.65 -9.29 22.81
N GLN A 378 -11.78 -9.20 21.49
CA GLN A 378 -10.83 -8.46 20.65
C GLN A 378 -10.82 -6.96 21.01
N LEU A 379 -11.98 -6.34 21.22
CA LEU A 379 -12.12 -4.92 21.55
C LEU A 379 -11.46 -4.50 22.87
N ALA A 380 -11.21 -5.45 23.78
CA ALA A 380 -10.49 -5.21 25.03
C ALA A 380 -8.96 -5.17 24.87
N ARG A 381 -8.43 -5.50 23.68
CA ARG A 381 -7.00 -5.51 23.39
C ARG A 381 -6.58 -4.17 22.79
N ALA A 382 -5.56 -3.55 23.36
CA ALA A 382 -4.90 -2.41 22.73
C ALA A 382 -4.18 -2.87 21.44
N PRO A 383 -4.32 -2.15 20.31
CA PRO A 383 -3.47 -2.35 19.15
C PRO A 383 -1.98 -2.24 19.52
N ARG A 384 -1.16 -3.01 18.83
CA ARG A 384 0.29 -2.87 18.80
C ARG A 384 0.67 -2.29 17.43
N SER A 385 1.87 -1.73 17.30
CA SER A 385 2.34 -1.17 16.04
C SER A 385 2.23 -2.18 14.89
N PHE A 386 1.80 -1.69 13.73
CA PHE A 386 1.75 -2.51 12.52
C PHE A 386 3.13 -3.02 12.11
N PRO A 387 3.21 -4.22 11.51
CA PRO A 387 4.47 -4.72 10.97
C PRO A 387 4.93 -3.93 9.75
N THR A 388 6.19 -4.15 9.39
CA THR A 388 6.76 -3.73 8.12
C THR A 388 6.71 -4.88 7.12
N LEU A 389 6.28 -4.63 5.88
CA LEU A 389 6.36 -5.63 4.80
C LEU A 389 7.47 -5.26 3.82
N ARG A 390 8.52 -6.09 3.77
CA ARG A 390 9.55 -6.03 2.72
C ARG A 390 9.18 -6.97 1.58
N ILE A 391 9.20 -6.45 0.36
CA ILE A 391 9.02 -7.22 -0.87
C ILE A 391 10.38 -7.31 -1.56
N LYS A 392 10.70 -8.47 -2.10
CA LYS A 392 11.96 -8.70 -2.82
C LYS A 392 12.12 -7.69 -3.96
N PRO A 393 13.24 -6.94 -3.99
CA PRO A 393 13.47 -5.95 -5.04
C PRO A 393 13.77 -6.64 -6.38
N GLY A 394 13.53 -5.93 -7.48
CA GLY A 394 13.92 -6.36 -8.83
C GLY A 394 12.88 -7.20 -9.57
N ILE A 395 11.76 -7.58 -8.94
CA ILE A 395 10.62 -8.19 -9.63
C ILE A 395 9.86 -7.09 -10.39
N THR A 396 9.68 -7.26 -11.70
CA THR A 396 9.11 -6.25 -12.62
C THR A 396 7.81 -6.67 -13.29
N SER A 397 7.44 -7.96 -13.24
CA SER A 397 6.11 -8.45 -13.62
C SER A 397 5.26 -8.75 -12.38
N ILE A 398 3.95 -8.50 -12.48
CA ILE A 398 3.01 -8.83 -11.40
C ILE A 398 2.85 -10.36 -11.24
N ASP A 399 3.10 -11.11 -12.31
CA ASP A 399 2.95 -12.57 -12.37
C ASP A 399 4.15 -13.33 -11.78
N ASP A 400 5.29 -12.65 -11.57
CA ASP A 400 6.54 -13.26 -11.12
C ASP A 400 6.64 -13.39 -9.59
N PHE A 401 5.69 -12.81 -8.85
CA PHE A 401 5.71 -12.84 -7.39
C PHE A 401 5.37 -14.22 -6.83
N THR A 402 6.13 -14.63 -5.83
CA THR A 402 5.88 -15.85 -5.03
C THR A 402 5.81 -15.50 -3.55
N PHE A 403 5.25 -16.39 -2.72
CA PHE A 403 5.17 -16.14 -1.27
C PHE A 403 6.55 -15.92 -0.62
N SER A 404 7.60 -16.58 -1.12
CA SER A 404 8.97 -16.41 -0.62
C SER A 404 9.57 -15.03 -0.88
N ASP A 405 8.95 -14.21 -1.73
CA ASP A 405 9.41 -12.85 -1.99
C ASP A 405 8.91 -11.84 -0.95
N PHE A 406 8.15 -12.30 0.05
CA PHE A 406 7.57 -11.46 1.10
C PHE A 406 8.18 -11.75 2.47
N GLU A 407 8.72 -10.71 3.09
CA GLU A 407 9.27 -10.77 4.45
C GLU A 407 8.47 -9.83 5.36
N LEU A 408 7.79 -10.41 6.34
CA LEU A 408 7.02 -9.68 7.34
C LEU A 408 7.88 -9.46 8.59
N ILE A 409 8.17 -8.20 8.89
CA ILE A 409 9.10 -7.78 9.94
C ILE A 409 8.31 -7.21 11.12
N ASP A 410 8.68 -7.63 12.34
CA ASP A 410 8.10 -7.14 13.60
C ASP A 410 6.59 -7.34 13.78
N TYR A 411 6.02 -8.39 13.18
CA TYR A 411 4.61 -8.74 13.41
C TYR A 411 4.39 -9.41 14.77
N GLN A 412 4.00 -8.61 15.76
CA GLN A 412 3.77 -9.06 17.14
C GLN A 412 2.28 -8.98 17.54
N PRO A 413 1.36 -9.73 16.91
CA PRO A 413 -0.06 -9.66 17.26
C PRO A 413 -0.34 -10.29 18.63
N HIS A 414 -1.49 -9.95 19.19
CA HIS A 414 -2.14 -10.74 20.23
C HIS A 414 -2.51 -12.14 19.71
N SER A 415 -2.82 -13.06 20.63
CA SER A 415 -3.18 -14.43 20.29
C SER A 415 -4.39 -14.51 19.33
N ALA A 416 -4.46 -15.59 18.55
CA ALA A 416 -5.60 -15.84 17.69
C ALA A 416 -6.91 -15.90 18.50
N ILE A 417 -8.01 -15.48 17.88
CA ILE A 417 -9.37 -15.63 18.41
C ILE A 417 -10.12 -16.50 17.42
N ARG A 418 -10.60 -17.65 17.87
CA ARG A 418 -11.35 -18.58 17.03
C ARG A 418 -12.74 -18.01 16.75
N MET A 419 -13.12 -17.97 15.48
CA MET A 419 -14.43 -17.61 14.98
C MET A 419 -14.76 -18.59 13.85
N GLU A 420 -15.97 -19.13 13.85
CA GLU A 420 -16.41 -20.11 12.85
C GLU A 420 -16.96 -19.38 11.62
N MET A 421 -16.60 -19.84 10.44
CA MET A 421 -17.11 -19.25 9.20
C MET A 421 -18.59 -19.59 9.02
N ALA A 422 -19.38 -18.60 8.65
CA ALA A 422 -20.77 -18.80 8.26
C ALA A 422 -20.80 -19.25 6.79
N VAL A 423 -21.21 -20.51 6.55
CA VAL A 423 -21.29 -21.09 5.21
C VAL A 423 -22.65 -20.80 4.61
#